data_AF-A0A533SBJ5-F1
#
_entry.id   AF-A0A533SBJ5-F1
#
_cell.length_a   1.000
_cell.length_b   1.000
_cell.length_c   1.000
_cell.angle_alpha   90.00
_cell.angle_beta   90.00
_cell.angle_gamma   90.00
#
_symmetry.space_group_name_H-M   'P 1'
#
loop_
_entity.id
_entity.type
_entity.pdbx_description
1 polymer ?
#
loop_
_entity_poly.entity_id
_entity_poly.type
_entity_poly.pdbx_seq_one_letter_code
_entity_poly.pdbx_strand_id
1 'polypeptide(L)'
;MAMASVEIDWKYYGLQVVRLENEFISIDVFPELGAKIYNFVHRSSNRNLLWHNPRIPPARQQFGARFDDVWSGGWDELIPNDIPTPVIGNEMLPDHGEVWSQASEWQVIKSSGSSGCVRFVNYGHVLPTVFEKTISLRQGDPFCTVQYRLTNSGRRPVDFLWNIHPAMAISPTTRLDVPARRGIVEKWGTD
;
A
#
# COMPACT_ATOMS: atom_id res chain seq x y z
N MET A 1 -2.92 -1.77 29.34
CA MET A 1 -2.41 -1.14 28.10
C MET A 1 -2.69 -2.11 26.98
N ALA A 2 -3.20 -1.63 25.83
CA ALA A 2 -3.53 -2.53 24.72
C ALA A 2 -2.23 -3.10 24.15
N MET A 3 -2.15 -4.42 24.05
CA MET A 3 -0.96 -5.09 23.54
C MET A 3 -0.83 -4.89 22.03
N ALA A 4 0.39 -4.90 21.51
CA ALA A 4 0.60 -5.03 20.08
C ALA A 4 0.10 -6.41 19.62
N SER A 5 -0.64 -6.48 18.51
CA SER A 5 -1.20 -7.73 18.00
C SER A 5 -1.27 -7.77 16.48
N VAL A 6 -1.44 -8.99 15.95
CA VAL A 6 -1.76 -9.25 14.54
C VAL A 6 -3.01 -10.14 14.49
N GLU A 7 -4.05 -9.70 13.81
CA GLU A 7 -5.32 -10.43 13.63
C GLU A 7 -5.55 -10.75 12.15
N ILE A 8 -6.00 -11.97 11.84
CA ILE A 8 -6.08 -12.49 10.46
C ILE A 8 -7.39 -13.20 10.11
N ASP A 9 -8.30 -13.34 11.09
CA ASP A 9 -9.47 -14.22 11.02
C ASP A 9 -10.76 -13.53 10.58
N TRP A 10 -10.66 -12.44 9.81
CA TRP A 10 -11.84 -11.72 9.32
C TRP A 10 -11.67 -11.18 7.91
N LYS A 11 -12.82 -10.81 7.33
CA LYS A 11 -12.93 -10.32 5.96
C LYS A 11 -13.71 -9.03 5.88
N TYR A 12 -13.37 -8.20 4.92
CA TYR A 12 -14.08 -6.97 4.57
C TYR A 12 -14.29 -6.93 3.06
N TYR A 13 -15.53 -6.72 2.59
CA TYR A 13 -15.91 -6.90 1.18
C TYR A 13 -15.43 -8.24 0.55
N GLY A 14 -15.34 -9.31 1.36
CA GLY A 14 -14.86 -10.62 0.91
C GLY A 14 -13.35 -10.74 0.69
N LEU A 15 -12.60 -9.68 0.99
CA LEU A 15 -11.13 -9.65 1.03
C LEU A 15 -10.65 -10.03 2.43
N GLN A 16 -9.54 -10.77 2.53
CA GLN A 16 -8.90 -11.02 3.80
C GLN A 16 -8.36 -9.72 4.38
N VAL A 17 -8.48 -9.57 5.70
CA VAL A 17 -7.84 -8.46 6.41
C VAL A 17 -6.75 -8.98 7.32
N VAL A 18 -5.55 -8.44 7.13
CA VAL A 18 -4.45 -8.57 8.10
C VAL A 18 -4.38 -7.27 8.87
N ARG A 19 -4.82 -7.31 10.13
CA ARG A 19 -4.80 -6.15 11.03
C ARG A 19 -3.55 -6.18 11.90
N LEU A 20 -2.83 -5.06 11.96
CA LEU A 20 -1.80 -4.81 12.97
C LEU A 20 -2.24 -3.64 13.86
N GLU A 21 -2.19 -3.78 15.18
CA GLU A 21 -2.59 -2.70 16.09
C GLU A 21 -1.82 -2.65 17.40
N ASN A 22 -1.78 -1.48 18.04
CA ASN A 22 -1.31 -1.23 19.41
C ASN A 22 -2.19 -0.19 20.13
N GLU A 23 -1.68 0.46 21.17
CA GLU A 23 -2.39 1.50 21.93
C GLU A 23 -2.77 2.73 21.10
N PHE A 24 -2.01 3.04 20.04
CA PHE A 24 -2.11 4.30 19.31
C PHE A 24 -2.73 4.18 17.93
N ILE A 25 -2.41 3.10 17.22
CA ILE A 25 -2.77 2.93 15.81
C ILE A 25 -3.32 1.54 15.52
N SER A 26 -4.18 1.44 14.51
CA SER A 26 -4.69 0.19 13.96
C SER A 26 -4.65 0.26 12.43
N ILE A 27 -4.02 -0.73 11.80
CA ILE A 27 -3.73 -0.76 10.37
C ILE A 27 -4.38 -2.01 9.78
N ASP A 28 -5.21 -1.84 8.76
CA ASP A 28 -5.79 -2.95 8.00
C ASP A 28 -5.14 -3.06 6.64
N VAL A 29 -4.60 -4.23 6.35
CA VAL A 29 -3.93 -4.55 5.08
C VAL A 29 -4.76 -5.57 4.32
N PHE A 30 -4.96 -5.36 3.02
CA PHE A 30 -5.57 -6.33 2.12
C PHE A 30 -4.48 -7.02 1.30
N PRO A 31 -4.09 -8.26 1.66
CA PRO A 31 -3.08 -9.00 0.90
C PRO A 31 -3.50 -9.20 -0.56
N GLU A 32 -4.79 -9.38 -0.84
CA GLU A 32 -5.28 -9.60 -2.20
C GLU A 32 -5.18 -8.39 -3.15
N LEU A 33 -4.83 -7.21 -2.64
CA LEU A 33 -4.68 -5.97 -3.40
C LEU A 33 -3.27 -5.40 -3.26
N GLY A 34 -2.24 -6.21 -3.54
CA GLY A 34 -0.84 -5.80 -3.47
C GLY A 34 -0.36 -5.44 -2.07
N ALA A 35 -1.00 -5.99 -1.03
CA ALA A 35 -0.82 -5.56 0.36
C ALA A 35 -1.14 -4.07 0.61
N LYS A 36 -2.16 -3.55 -0.07
CA LYS A 36 -2.74 -2.22 0.16
C LYS A 36 -3.05 -2.03 1.64
N ILE A 37 -2.57 -0.94 2.23
CA ILE A 37 -3.05 -0.49 3.54
C ILE A 37 -4.37 0.24 3.30
N TYR A 38 -5.48 -0.38 3.67
CA TYR A 38 -6.80 0.19 3.44
C TYR A 38 -7.21 1.11 4.59
N ASN A 39 -6.99 0.70 5.84
CA ASN A 39 -7.23 1.56 7.01
C ASN A 39 -5.91 1.89 7.71
N PHE A 40 -5.79 3.15 8.13
CA PHE A 40 -4.78 3.60 9.08
C PHE A 40 -5.47 4.45 10.13
N VAL A 41 -5.92 3.82 11.21
CA VAL A 41 -6.70 4.48 12.26
C VAL A 41 -5.80 4.98 13.37
N HIS A 42 -5.90 6.27 13.67
CA HIS A 42 -5.41 6.84 14.92
C HIS A 42 -6.47 6.65 16.02
N ARG A 43 -6.15 5.81 17.01
CA ARG A 43 -7.10 5.29 17.99
C ARG A 43 -7.65 6.37 18.92
N SER A 44 -6.80 7.27 19.42
CA SER A 44 -7.24 8.27 20.40
C SER A 44 -8.27 9.26 19.83
N SER A 45 -8.17 9.59 18.53
CA SER A 45 -9.18 10.40 17.85
C SER A 45 -10.26 9.59 17.14
N ASN A 46 -10.14 8.26 17.10
CA ASN A 46 -10.96 7.36 16.29
C ASN A 46 -11.11 7.84 14.82
N ARG A 47 -9.99 8.21 14.19
CA ARG A 47 -9.99 8.72 12.81
C ARG A 47 -9.17 7.81 11.92
N ASN A 48 -9.76 7.38 10.80
CA ASN A 48 -8.97 6.86 9.71
C ASN A 48 -8.24 8.02 9.03
N LEU A 49 -6.92 7.90 8.90
CA LEU A 49 -6.06 8.88 8.27
C LEU A 49 -6.08 8.76 6.74
N LEU A 50 -6.53 7.62 6.22
CA LEU A 50 -6.67 7.36 4.80
C LEU A 50 -8.10 7.62 4.33
N TRP A 51 -8.21 8.20 3.14
CA TRP A 51 -9.46 8.43 2.42
C TRP A 51 -9.88 7.16 1.67
N HIS A 52 -11.19 6.96 1.60
CA HIS A 52 -11.82 5.92 0.79
C HIS A 52 -12.77 6.53 -0.21
N ASN A 53 -12.84 5.92 -1.38
CA ASN A 53 -13.80 6.30 -2.39
C ASN A 53 -15.22 5.89 -1.96
N PRO A 54 -16.18 6.83 -1.82
CA PRO A 54 -17.53 6.52 -1.38
C PRO A 54 -18.36 5.75 -2.41
N ARG A 55 -17.88 5.65 -3.66
CA ARG A 55 -18.60 5.02 -4.78
C ARG A 55 -17.96 3.72 -5.27
N ILE A 56 -16.68 3.51 -4.96
CA ILE A 56 -15.91 2.37 -5.44
C ILE A 56 -15.42 1.57 -4.22
N PRO A 57 -16.09 0.46 -3.86
CA PRO A 57 -15.62 -0.39 -2.77
C PRO A 57 -14.34 -1.14 -3.17
N PRO A 58 -13.49 -1.54 -2.21
CA PRO A 58 -12.33 -2.36 -2.50
C PRO A 58 -12.78 -3.73 -3.01
N ALA A 59 -12.18 -4.21 -4.09
CA ALA A 59 -12.46 -5.50 -4.70
C ALA A 59 -11.20 -6.05 -5.37
N ARG A 60 -11.12 -7.39 -5.53
CA ARG A 60 -10.04 -8.03 -6.30
C ARG A 60 -10.01 -7.49 -7.72
N GLN A 61 -8.82 -7.23 -8.23
CA GLN A 61 -8.63 -6.67 -9.56
C GLN A 61 -7.99 -7.69 -10.50
N GLN A 62 -8.21 -7.49 -11.79
CA GLN A 62 -7.45 -8.18 -12.81
C GLN A 62 -6.06 -7.54 -12.90
N PHE A 63 -5.03 -8.36 -13.09
CA PHE A 63 -3.69 -7.85 -13.38
C PHE A 63 -3.71 -6.93 -14.61
N GLY A 64 -3.17 -5.72 -14.47
CA GLY A 64 -3.19 -4.71 -15.52
C GLY A 64 -4.53 -3.97 -15.69
N ALA A 65 -5.43 -4.04 -14.71
CA ALA A 65 -6.59 -3.15 -14.63
C ALA A 65 -6.15 -1.67 -14.70
N ARG A 66 -7.05 -0.78 -15.11
CA ARG A 66 -6.82 0.67 -15.08
C ARG A 66 -7.02 1.16 -13.65
N PHE A 67 -6.02 1.84 -13.10
CA PHE A 67 -5.99 2.19 -11.68
C PHE A 67 -7.18 3.07 -11.29
N ASP A 68 -7.38 4.17 -12.02
CA ASP A 68 -8.43 5.16 -11.72
C ASP A 68 -9.86 4.63 -11.84
N ASP A 69 -10.09 3.63 -12.70
CA ASP A 69 -11.41 3.03 -12.91
C ASP A 69 -11.90 2.26 -11.66
N VAL A 70 -10.96 1.79 -10.82
CA VAL A 70 -11.24 0.88 -9.71
C VAL A 70 -10.65 1.34 -8.37
N TRP A 71 -10.11 2.56 -8.31
CA TRP A 71 -9.41 3.04 -7.13
C TRP A 71 -10.35 3.32 -5.95
N SER A 72 -10.27 2.44 -4.94
CA SER A 72 -11.05 2.53 -3.70
C SER A 72 -10.46 3.47 -2.64
N GLY A 73 -9.33 4.10 -2.91
CA GLY A 73 -8.51 4.79 -1.90
C GLY A 73 -7.67 3.83 -1.06
N GLY A 74 -7.26 4.30 0.13
CA GLY A 74 -6.24 3.64 0.95
C GLY A 74 -4.82 4.05 0.55
N TRP A 75 -3.86 3.15 0.71
CA TRP A 75 -2.45 3.35 0.39
C TRP A 75 -1.96 2.18 -0.44
N ASP A 76 -1.53 2.48 -1.67
CA ASP A 76 -1.02 1.56 -2.69
C ASP A 76 0.47 1.74 -2.93
N GLU A 77 1.15 0.66 -3.32
CA GLU A 77 2.49 0.73 -3.87
C GLU A 77 2.47 0.62 -5.40
N LEU A 78 3.03 1.62 -6.06
CA LEU A 78 3.21 1.65 -7.51
C LEU A 78 4.67 1.40 -7.83
N ILE A 79 4.93 0.30 -8.53
CA ILE A 79 6.27 -0.15 -8.90
C ILE A 79 6.14 -1.18 -10.02
N PRO A 80 6.97 -1.15 -11.07
CA PRO A 80 8.13 -0.28 -11.30
C PRO A 80 7.83 1.01 -12.10
N ASN A 81 6.57 1.34 -12.36
CA ASN A 81 6.16 2.47 -13.20
C ASN A 81 4.85 3.07 -12.70
N ASP A 82 4.52 4.25 -13.23
CA ASP A 82 3.25 4.95 -12.98
C ASP A 82 2.31 4.75 -14.17
N ILE A 83 2.63 5.33 -15.33
CA ILE A 83 1.89 5.09 -16.58
C ILE A 83 2.34 3.78 -17.25
N PRO A 84 1.49 3.12 -18.07
CA PRO A 84 1.90 1.97 -18.88
C PRO A 84 3.17 2.27 -19.66
N THR A 85 4.18 1.41 -19.50
CA THR A 85 5.55 1.69 -19.97
C THR A 85 6.10 0.52 -20.80
N PRO A 86 6.54 0.73 -22.04
CA PRO A 86 7.12 -0.33 -22.84
C PRO A 86 8.47 -0.76 -22.27
N VAL A 87 8.76 -2.06 -22.30
CA VAL A 87 10.04 -2.63 -21.87
C VAL A 87 10.70 -3.44 -22.98
N ILE A 88 11.95 -3.82 -22.75
CA ILE A 88 12.72 -4.64 -23.69
C ILE A 88 11.97 -5.95 -23.98
N GLY A 89 11.91 -6.34 -25.25
CA GLY A 89 11.23 -7.58 -25.64
C GLY A 89 9.80 -7.37 -26.14
N ASN A 90 9.40 -6.11 -26.37
CA ASN A 90 8.08 -5.76 -26.90
C ASN A 90 6.93 -6.09 -25.92
N GLU A 91 7.26 -6.15 -24.62
CA GLU A 91 6.32 -6.25 -23.52
C GLU A 91 5.96 -4.86 -22.98
N MET A 92 4.88 -4.79 -22.21
CA MET A 92 4.34 -3.55 -21.65
C MET A 92 4.12 -3.75 -20.16
N LEU A 93 4.70 -2.86 -19.35
CA LEU A 93 4.36 -2.77 -17.94
C LEU A 93 2.92 -2.24 -17.78
N PRO A 94 2.14 -2.81 -16.85
CA PRO A 94 0.76 -2.41 -16.62
C PRO A 94 0.64 -1.00 -16.04
N ASP A 95 -0.57 -0.46 -16.09
CA ASP A 95 -0.93 0.79 -15.42
C ASP A 95 -0.65 0.69 -13.91
N HIS A 96 0.06 1.68 -13.38
CA HIS A 96 0.48 1.81 -11.99
C HIS A 96 1.36 0.65 -11.46
N GLY A 97 1.98 -0.09 -12.39
CA GLY A 97 2.95 -1.12 -12.08
C GLY A 97 2.33 -2.44 -11.64
N GLU A 98 3.19 -3.36 -11.21
CA GLU A 98 2.87 -4.77 -11.15
C GLU A 98 2.25 -5.19 -9.81
N VAL A 99 2.33 -4.39 -8.75
CA VAL A 99 2.00 -4.83 -7.38
C VAL A 99 0.53 -4.64 -6.99
N TRP A 100 -0.03 -3.44 -7.17
CA TRP A 100 -1.31 -3.04 -6.58
C TRP A 100 -2.53 -3.91 -6.96
N SER A 101 -2.51 -4.51 -8.17
CA SER A 101 -3.65 -5.25 -8.75
C SER A 101 -3.57 -6.77 -8.59
N GLN A 102 -2.56 -7.29 -7.89
CA GLN A 102 -2.37 -8.73 -7.67
C GLN A 102 -2.39 -9.10 -6.18
N ALA A 103 -2.62 -10.37 -5.87
CA ALA A 103 -2.51 -10.85 -4.49
C ALA A 103 -1.04 -11.03 -4.07
N SER A 104 -0.71 -10.59 -2.86
CA SER A 104 0.58 -10.86 -2.23
C SER A 104 0.57 -12.18 -1.48
N GLU A 105 1.65 -12.94 -1.59
CA GLU A 105 1.98 -13.94 -0.57
C GLU A 105 2.29 -13.20 0.72
N TRP A 106 1.91 -13.75 1.88
CA TRP A 106 2.19 -13.08 3.15
C TRP A 106 2.35 -14.05 4.32
N GLN A 107 3.06 -13.60 5.34
CA GLN A 107 3.28 -14.35 6.57
C GLN A 107 3.45 -13.42 7.78
N VAL A 108 2.89 -13.84 8.92
CA VAL A 108 3.18 -13.21 10.21
C VAL A 108 4.58 -13.61 10.65
N ILE A 109 5.51 -12.66 10.70
CA ILE A 109 6.88 -12.86 11.16
C ILE A 109 6.93 -12.89 12.69
N LYS A 110 6.13 -12.02 13.31
CA LYS A 110 6.06 -11.89 14.77
C LYS A 110 4.67 -11.42 15.18
N SER A 111 4.11 -12.08 16.18
CA SER A 111 2.91 -11.62 16.89
C SER A 111 3.10 -11.93 18.37
N SER A 112 3.44 -10.89 19.13
CA SER A 112 3.59 -10.94 20.58
C SER A 112 2.98 -9.68 21.17
N GLY A 113 2.58 -9.72 22.44
CA GLY A 113 1.96 -8.55 23.07
C GLY A 113 2.80 -7.26 23.05
N SER A 114 4.10 -7.38 22.76
CA SER A 114 5.05 -6.28 22.60
C SER A 114 5.32 -5.85 21.15
N SER A 115 4.99 -6.67 20.14
CA SER A 115 5.24 -6.34 18.72
C SER A 115 4.48 -7.21 17.74
N GLY A 116 4.00 -6.61 16.65
CA GLY A 116 3.47 -7.28 15.46
C GLY A 116 4.36 -7.02 14.24
N CYS A 117 4.55 -8.01 13.39
CA CYS A 117 5.29 -7.89 12.13
C CYS A 117 4.73 -8.85 11.09
N VAL A 118 4.38 -8.34 9.91
CA VAL A 118 3.90 -9.12 8.77
C VAL A 118 4.72 -8.76 7.54
N ARG A 119 5.12 -9.78 6.80
CA ARG A 119 5.79 -9.64 5.50
C ARG A 119 4.87 -10.05 4.38
N PHE A 120 4.89 -9.28 3.30
CA PHE A 120 4.17 -9.48 2.06
C PHE A 120 5.18 -9.57 0.91
N VAL A 121 4.92 -10.41 -0.08
CA VAL A 121 5.77 -10.66 -1.24
C VAL A 121 4.91 -10.68 -2.50
N ASN A 122 5.34 -9.93 -3.51
CA ASN A 122 4.78 -9.94 -4.86
C ASN A 122 5.89 -10.26 -5.86
N TYR A 123 5.51 -10.96 -6.92
CA TYR A 123 6.41 -11.29 -8.02
C TYR A 123 5.99 -10.49 -9.26
N GLY A 124 6.98 -9.94 -9.95
CA GLY A 124 6.76 -9.32 -11.26
C GLY A 124 6.29 -10.38 -12.25
N HIS A 125 5.31 -10.00 -13.07
CA HIS A 125 4.78 -10.81 -14.15
C HIS A 125 5.49 -10.51 -15.47
N VAL A 126 5.87 -9.24 -15.67
CA VAL A 126 6.59 -8.70 -16.83
C VAL A 126 8.09 -8.67 -16.51
N LEU A 127 8.48 -8.10 -15.37
CA LEU A 127 9.89 -8.07 -14.98
C LEU A 127 10.25 -9.21 -14.02
N PRO A 128 11.49 -9.75 -14.09
CA PRO A 128 11.99 -10.75 -13.15
C PRO A 128 12.35 -10.11 -11.81
N THR A 129 11.35 -9.54 -11.13
CA THR A 129 11.52 -8.82 -9.88
C THR A 129 10.71 -9.44 -8.74
N VAL A 130 11.22 -9.34 -7.52
CA VAL A 130 10.51 -9.68 -6.28
C VAL A 130 10.39 -8.42 -5.45
N PHE A 131 9.17 -8.04 -5.11
CA PHE A 131 8.87 -6.90 -4.24
C PHE A 131 8.41 -7.41 -2.87
N GLU A 132 9.15 -7.06 -1.83
CA GLU A 132 8.79 -7.37 -0.45
C GLU A 132 8.39 -6.10 0.30
N LYS A 133 7.28 -6.17 1.03
CA LYS A 133 6.80 -5.14 1.97
C LYS A 133 6.72 -5.76 3.36
N THR A 134 7.33 -5.15 4.35
CA THR A 134 7.23 -5.58 5.76
C THR A 134 6.65 -4.44 6.58
N ILE A 135 5.54 -4.70 7.27
CA ILE A 135 4.93 -3.76 8.20
C ILE A 135 5.20 -4.26 9.61
N SER A 136 5.81 -3.42 10.43
CA SER A 136 6.11 -3.70 11.83
C SER A 136 5.54 -2.63 12.75
N LEU A 137 5.06 -3.07 13.90
CA LEU A 137 4.49 -2.22 14.93
C LEU A 137 4.93 -2.74 16.31
N ARG A 138 5.22 -1.83 17.22
CA ARG A 138 5.66 -2.15 18.59
C ARG A 138 4.72 -1.53 19.61
N GLN A 139 4.66 -2.15 20.77
CA GLN A 139 3.99 -1.56 21.91
C GLN A 139 4.66 -0.23 22.30
N GLY A 140 3.86 0.78 22.61
CA GLY A 140 4.38 2.10 23.03
C GLY A 140 4.79 3.03 21.88
N ASP A 141 4.92 2.54 20.65
CA ASP A 141 5.27 3.37 19.49
C ASP A 141 3.99 3.95 18.82
N PRO A 142 3.87 5.27 18.61
CA PRO A 142 2.71 5.87 17.95
C PRO A 142 2.75 5.79 16.41
N PHE A 143 3.66 4.98 15.87
CA PHE A 143 3.90 4.82 14.44
C PHE A 143 4.15 3.35 14.09
N CYS A 144 4.01 3.00 12.82
CA CYS A 144 4.48 1.74 12.27
C CYS A 144 5.74 1.99 11.42
N THR A 145 6.56 0.95 11.26
CA THR A 145 7.64 0.94 10.28
C THR A 145 7.19 0.14 9.06
N VAL A 146 7.27 0.72 7.87
CA VAL A 146 7.08 0.00 6.61
C VAL A 146 8.43 -0.07 5.88
N GLN A 147 8.89 -1.29 5.62
CA GLN A 147 10.16 -1.55 4.94
C GLN A 147 9.89 -2.20 3.60
N TYR A 148 10.62 -1.77 2.58
CA TYR A 148 10.48 -2.26 1.22
C TYR A 148 11.79 -2.85 0.72
N ARG A 149 11.71 -3.90 -0.10
CA ARG A 149 12.84 -4.46 -0.83
C ARG A 149 12.40 -4.83 -2.24
N LEU A 150 13.09 -4.29 -3.25
CA LEU A 150 13.00 -4.75 -4.63
C LEU A 150 14.24 -5.58 -4.95
N THR A 151 14.05 -6.80 -5.43
CA THR A 151 15.13 -7.67 -5.91
C THR A 151 14.94 -7.92 -7.39
N ASN A 152 15.95 -7.60 -8.21
CA ASN A 152 15.99 -7.98 -9.62
C ASN A 152 16.77 -9.30 -9.76
N SER A 153 16.09 -10.37 -10.17
CA SER A 153 16.70 -11.69 -10.42
C SER A 153 17.07 -11.90 -11.90
N GLY A 154 16.79 -10.90 -12.74
CA GLY A 154 17.14 -10.88 -14.15
C GLY A 154 18.64 -10.65 -14.40
N ARG A 155 19.04 -10.87 -15.65
CA ARG A 155 20.43 -10.65 -16.11
C ARG A 155 20.69 -9.22 -16.59
N ARG A 156 19.67 -8.37 -16.63
CA ARG A 156 19.75 -6.99 -17.11
C ARG A 156 19.34 -6.03 -16.00
N PRO A 157 19.89 -4.80 -15.97
CA PRO A 157 19.37 -3.74 -15.11
C PRO A 157 17.88 -3.49 -15.37
N VAL A 158 17.17 -3.09 -14.31
CA VAL A 158 15.78 -2.66 -14.36
C VAL A 158 15.75 -1.20 -13.94
N ASP A 159 15.27 -0.34 -14.83
CA ASP A 159 14.89 1.02 -14.48
C ASP A 159 13.53 0.96 -13.78
N PHE A 160 13.41 1.67 -12.65
CA PHE A 160 12.17 1.65 -11.89
C PHE A 160 11.87 3.02 -11.25
N LEU A 161 10.59 3.28 -11.14
CA LEU A 161 9.97 4.25 -10.26
C LEU A 161 9.32 3.48 -9.11
N TRP A 162 9.39 4.04 -7.90
CA TRP A 162 8.65 3.54 -6.75
C TRP A 162 7.88 4.67 -6.10
N ASN A 163 6.57 4.48 -5.92
CA ASN A 163 5.66 5.41 -5.27
C ASN A 163 4.81 4.67 -4.22
N ILE A 164 4.53 5.30 -3.09
CA ILE A 164 3.74 4.75 -1.98
C ILE A 164 2.30 5.28 -1.92
N HIS A 165 1.90 6.12 -2.87
CA HIS A 165 0.52 6.56 -3.16
C HIS A 165 -0.56 6.50 -2.03
N PRO A 166 -0.38 7.17 -0.87
CA PRO A 166 -1.38 7.18 0.19
C PRO A 166 -2.47 8.23 -0.10
N ALA A 167 -3.72 7.80 -0.23
CA ALA A 167 -4.87 8.68 -0.29
C ALA A 167 -5.16 9.25 1.10
N MET A 168 -4.73 10.48 1.39
CA MET A 168 -4.94 11.08 2.72
C MET A 168 -6.37 11.62 2.89
N ALA A 169 -6.97 11.36 4.05
CA ALA A 169 -8.25 11.97 4.44
C ALA A 169 -8.05 13.42 4.87
N ILE A 170 -8.23 14.36 3.94
CA ILE A 170 -8.04 15.80 4.16
C ILE A 170 -9.34 16.56 4.45
N SER A 171 -9.21 17.75 5.02
CA SER A 171 -10.29 18.73 5.20
C SER A 171 -9.81 20.13 4.79
N PRO A 172 -10.70 21.14 4.71
CA PRO A 172 -10.29 22.53 4.44
C PRO A 172 -9.29 23.12 5.46
N THR A 173 -9.17 22.49 6.64
CA THR A 173 -8.21 22.90 7.67
C THR A 173 -6.89 22.12 7.62
N THR A 174 -6.75 21.14 6.71
CA THR A 174 -5.50 20.39 6.52
C THR A 174 -4.39 21.32 6.09
N ARG A 175 -3.21 21.13 6.69
CA ARG A 175 -1.98 21.84 6.33
C ARG A 175 -0.95 20.82 5.85
N LEU A 176 -0.25 21.17 4.78
CA LEU A 176 0.92 20.43 4.33
C LEU A 176 2.15 21.02 5.02
N ASP A 177 2.77 20.24 5.89
CA ASP A 177 4.06 20.57 6.50
C ASP A 177 5.15 19.82 5.73
N VAL A 178 5.80 20.51 4.81
CA VAL A 178 6.79 19.93 3.88
C VAL A 178 8.01 20.85 3.87
N PRO A 179 9.24 20.31 4.02
CA PRO A 179 10.47 21.10 3.96
C PRO A 179 10.84 21.51 2.52
N ALA A 180 9.85 21.89 1.71
CA ALA A 180 10.02 22.30 0.32
C ALA A 180 9.91 23.83 0.20
N ARG A 181 10.74 24.41 -0.69
CA ARG A 181 10.70 25.86 -1.00
C ARG A 181 9.89 26.21 -2.25
N ARG A 182 9.58 25.20 -3.09
CA ARG A 182 8.86 25.36 -4.35
C ARG A 182 7.89 24.19 -4.50
N GLY A 183 6.62 24.50 -4.73
CA GLY A 183 5.61 23.55 -5.19
C GLY A 183 5.31 23.79 -6.67
N ILE A 184 5.08 22.72 -7.41
CA ILE A 184 4.51 22.77 -8.76
C ILE A 184 3.11 22.17 -8.62
N VAL A 185 2.11 22.95 -8.98
CA VAL A 185 0.71 22.51 -8.95
C VAL A 185 0.25 22.45 -10.39
N GLU A 186 -0.07 21.26 -10.85
CA GLU A 186 -0.71 21.08 -12.14
C GLU A 186 -2.18 21.53 -12.06
N LYS A 187 -2.71 22.07 -13.15
CA LYS A 187 -4.11 22.48 -13.19
C LYS A 187 -4.98 21.23 -13.21
N TRP A 188 -5.80 21.05 -12.17
CA TRP A 188 -6.84 20.03 -12.16
C TRP A 188 -7.97 20.44 -13.11
N GLY A 189 -8.28 19.61 -14.13
CA GLY A 189 -9.49 19.76 -14.95
C GLY A 189 -9.43 20.80 -16.07
N THR A 190 -8.34 20.88 -16.82
CA THR A 190 -8.35 21.52 -18.16
C THR A 190 -7.89 20.54 -19.22
N ASP A 191 -8.84 19.73 -19.68
CA ASP A 191 -9.11 19.41 -21.09
C ASP A 191 -10.61 19.09 -21.22
#